data_AF-R7FY42-F1
#
_entry.id   AF-R7FY42-F1
#
_cell.length_a   1.000
_cell.length_b   1.000
_cell.length_c   1.000
_cell.angle_alpha   90.00
_cell.angle_beta   90.00
_cell.angle_gamma   90.00
#
_symmetry.space_group_name_H-M   'P 1'
#
loop_
_entity.id
_entity.type
_entity.pdbx_description
1 polymer ?
#
loop_
_entity_poly.entity_id
_entity_poly.type
_entity_poly.pdbx_seq_one_letter_code
_entity_poly.pdbx_strand_id
1 'polypeptide(L)'
;MNLFEYEKIQNFTYLEYCDYLQNKYGIGLSDYMTKSWNKNSKVTRTNDGLLAHHKYEDHAIMLSTKEFAMQNPFEWQLAKNIVYCDYLEHLLLHILICECPAEGHNLFEVVGVGGVINFIVPELNDLYSGWKTGQAWRKKCHNLIIDDKNVYLVLLKRFKTSCKDYPFYTEDCLFTSFNEVFGLWSRKQNEKLFREIAAL
;
A
#
# COMPACT_ATOMS: atom_id res chain seq x y z
N MET A 1 1.35 9.74 7.04
CA MET A 1 0.03 10.28 7.44
C MET A 1 -0.12 10.10 8.94
N ASN A 2 -0.47 11.17 9.66
CA ASN A 2 -0.81 11.09 11.09
C ASN A 2 -2.33 11.10 11.30
N LEU A 3 -2.80 10.96 12.55
CA LEU A 3 -4.24 10.89 12.86
C LEU A 3 -5.01 12.15 12.41
N PHE A 4 -4.44 13.34 12.60
CA PHE A 4 -5.08 14.59 12.21
C PHE A 4 -5.26 14.69 10.69
N GLU A 5 -4.28 14.21 9.93
CA GLU A 5 -4.42 14.10 8.47
C GLU A 5 -5.49 13.08 8.10
N TYR A 6 -5.48 11.89 8.73
CA TYR A 6 -6.48 10.84 8.48
C TYR A 6 -7.92 11.34 8.71
N GLU A 7 -8.17 12.08 9.79
CA GLU A 7 -9.51 12.60 10.11
C GLU A 7 -10.10 13.49 9.00
N LYS A 8 -9.25 14.18 8.24
CA LYS A 8 -9.68 15.06 7.13
C LYS A 8 -9.99 14.30 5.85
N ILE A 9 -9.31 13.18 5.62
CA ILE A 9 -9.33 12.44 4.36
C ILE A 9 -10.06 11.09 4.48
N GLN A 10 -10.48 10.69 5.68
CA GLN A 10 -11.11 9.37 5.94
C GLN A 10 -12.36 9.10 5.09
N ASN A 11 -13.06 10.13 4.64
CA ASN A 11 -14.27 9.99 3.82
C ASN A 11 -14.01 10.14 2.31
N PHE A 12 -12.76 10.25 1.89
CA PHE A 12 -12.43 10.36 0.47
C PHE A 12 -12.66 9.02 -0.23
N THR A 13 -13.15 9.10 -1.46
CA THR A 13 -13.07 8.00 -2.42
C THR A 13 -11.61 7.74 -2.81
N TYR A 14 -11.36 6.59 -3.44
CA TYR A 14 -10.04 6.25 -3.95
C TYR A 14 -9.44 7.34 -4.87
N LEU A 15 -10.25 7.87 -5.81
CA LEU A 15 -9.80 8.89 -6.75
C LEU A 15 -9.57 10.25 -6.10
N GLU A 16 -10.44 10.68 -5.18
CA GLU A 16 -10.23 11.91 -4.40
C GLU A 16 -8.95 11.82 -3.56
N TYR A 17 -8.67 10.65 -2.99
CA TYR A 17 -7.43 10.44 -2.25
C TYR A 17 -6.19 10.41 -3.14
N CYS A 18 -6.28 9.82 -4.33
CA CYS A 18 -5.22 9.94 -5.33
C CYS A 18 -4.93 11.40 -5.69
N ASP A 19 -5.96 12.21 -5.93
CA ASP A 19 -5.82 13.61 -6.29
C ASP A 19 -5.25 14.43 -5.13
N TYR A 20 -5.67 14.15 -3.90
CA TYR A 20 -5.09 14.72 -2.68
C TYR A 20 -3.59 14.46 -2.59
N LEU A 21 -3.15 13.22 -2.79
CA LEU A 21 -1.74 12.85 -2.74
C LEU A 21 -0.93 13.46 -3.89
N GLN A 22 -1.52 13.59 -5.09
CA GLN A 22 -0.88 14.31 -6.21
C GLN A 22 -0.75 15.81 -5.92
N ASN A 23 -1.71 16.43 -5.22
CA ASN A 23 -1.59 17.81 -4.77
C ASN A 23 -0.53 17.95 -3.66
N LYS A 24 -0.42 16.97 -2.77
CA LYS A 24 0.53 16.97 -1.64
C LYS A 24 1.97 16.75 -2.08
N TYR A 25 2.22 15.80 -2.98
CA TYR A 25 3.56 15.37 -3.34
C TYR A 25 3.95 15.67 -4.79
N GLY A 26 3.01 16.12 -5.62
CA GLY A 26 3.18 16.26 -7.07
C GLY A 26 2.80 15.01 -7.83
N ILE A 27 2.60 15.17 -9.15
CA ILE A 27 2.45 14.07 -10.10
C ILE A 27 3.75 13.25 -10.21
N GLY A 28 3.68 12.07 -10.82
CA GLY A 28 4.85 11.23 -11.07
C GLY A 28 6.00 11.97 -11.74
N LEU A 29 7.23 11.75 -11.29
CA LEU A 29 8.43 12.39 -11.87
C LEU A 29 8.73 11.91 -13.30
N SER A 30 8.24 10.72 -13.64
CA SER A 30 8.33 10.11 -14.96
C SER A 30 7.28 9.01 -15.08
N ASP A 31 7.09 8.50 -16.29
CA ASP A 31 6.37 7.24 -16.49
C ASP A 31 7.02 6.13 -15.65
N TYR A 32 6.20 5.25 -15.07
CA TYR A 32 6.65 4.17 -14.21
C TYR A 32 7.45 3.13 -15.00
N MET A 33 6.99 2.79 -16.20
CA MET A 33 7.73 1.94 -17.15
C MET A 33 8.10 2.74 -18.40
N THR A 34 9.25 2.40 -18.98
CA THR A 34 9.61 2.86 -20.32
C THR A 34 8.75 2.16 -21.37
N LYS A 35 8.76 2.64 -22.62
CA LYS A 35 8.07 1.98 -23.75
C LYS A 35 8.48 0.52 -23.98
N SER A 36 9.61 0.08 -23.44
CA SER A 36 10.07 -1.31 -23.47
C SER A 36 9.67 -2.10 -22.21
N TRP A 37 8.74 -1.58 -21.41
CA TRP A 37 8.20 -2.19 -20.19
C TRP A 37 9.25 -2.49 -19.12
N ASN A 38 10.28 -1.65 -19.03
CA ASN A 38 11.26 -1.71 -17.95
C ASN A 38 10.95 -0.60 -16.95
N LYS A 39 11.03 -0.89 -15.64
CA LYS A 39 10.85 0.14 -14.59
C LYS A 39 11.82 1.30 -14.82
N ASN A 40 11.26 2.51 -14.87
CA ASN A 40 12.03 3.73 -14.96
C ASN A 40 12.57 4.11 -13.58
N SER A 41 13.89 4.14 -13.41
CA SER A 41 14.49 4.47 -12.12
C SER A 41 14.11 5.87 -11.63
N LYS A 42 13.82 6.81 -12.54
CA LYS A 42 13.45 8.20 -12.23
C LYS A 42 12.08 8.33 -11.53
N VAL A 43 11.23 7.32 -11.60
CA VAL A 43 9.93 7.36 -10.91
C VAL A 43 10.10 7.22 -9.39
N THR A 44 11.26 6.74 -8.92
CA THR A 44 11.45 6.38 -7.51
C THR A 44 11.70 7.60 -6.63
N ARG A 45 10.98 7.69 -5.50
CA ARG A 45 11.14 8.75 -4.49
C ARG A 45 11.42 8.23 -3.07
N THR A 46 11.99 7.04 -2.95
CA THR A 46 12.35 6.46 -1.64
C THR A 46 13.41 7.27 -0.90
N ASN A 47 14.15 8.15 -1.59
CA ASN A 47 15.03 9.12 -0.94
C ASN A 47 14.29 10.17 -0.11
N ASP A 48 13.02 10.43 -0.44
CA ASP A 48 12.11 11.30 0.29
C ASP A 48 11.26 10.47 1.29
N GLY A 49 11.49 9.16 1.39
CA GLY A 49 10.67 8.22 2.16
C GLY A 49 9.37 7.80 1.48
N LEU A 50 9.17 8.14 0.20
CA LEU A 50 7.93 7.90 -0.53
C LEU A 50 8.01 6.70 -1.49
N LEU A 51 6.88 6.04 -1.67
CA LEU A 51 6.63 4.94 -2.60
C LEU A 51 5.78 5.44 -3.77
N ALA A 52 5.96 4.83 -4.94
CA ALA A 52 5.12 5.08 -6.10
C ALA A 52 3.98 4.06 -6.14
N HIS A 53 2.76 4.54 -6.35
CA HIS A 53 1.52 3.77 -6.50
C HIS A 53 0.86 4.12 -7.84
N HIS A 54 0.32 3.13 -8.56
CA HIS A 54 -0.40 3.40 -9.81
C HIS A 54 -1.87 3.69 -9.54
N LYS A 55 -2.44 4.76 -10.12
CA LYS A 55 -3.86 5.12 -9.99
C LYS A 55 -4.82 4.07 -10.56
N TYR A 56 -4.32 3.11 -11.35
CA TYR A 56 -5.12 2.07 -11.99
C TYR A 56 -4.99 0.71 -11.27
N GLU A 57 -4.42 0.65 -10.06
CA GLU A 57 -4.46 -0.58 -9.26
C GLU A 57 -5.87 -0.91 -8.74
N ASP A 58 -6.83 0.01 -8.90
CA ASP A 58 -8.27 -0.24 -8.76
C ASP A 58 -8.90 -0.94 -9.98
N HIS A 59 -8.17 -1.02 -11.09
CA HIS A 59 -8.58 -1.72 -12.32
C HIS A 59 -7.81 -3.03 -12.53
N ALA A 60 -6.53 -3.10 -12.15
CA ALA A 60 -5.72 -4.30 -12.36
C ALA A 60 -4.65 -4.51 -11.28
N ILE A 61 -4.28 -5.76 -11.04
CA ILE A 61 -3.27 -6.11 -10.04
C ILE A 61 -1.84 -5.98 -10.58
N MET A 62 -0.90 -5.74 -9.67
CA MET A 62 0.55 -5.86 -9.92
C MET A 62 1.06 -5.01 -11.09
N LEU A 63 0.55 -3.78 -11.25
CA LEU A 63 0.96 -2.87 -12.34
C LEU A 63 2.43 -2.42 -12.28
N SER A 64 3.13 -2.71 -11.17
CA SER A 64 4.58 -2.58 -11.04
C SER A 64 5.38 -3.76 -11.62
N THR A 65 4.73 -4.89 -11.89
CA THR A 65 5.31 -6.10 -12.47
C THR A 65 5.10 -6.11 -13.98
N LYS A 66 6.18 -6.34 -14.73
CA LYS A 66 6.23 -6.21 -16.19
C LYS A 66 5.16 -7.06 -16.88
N GLU A 67 5.03 -8.30 -16.46
CA GLU A 67 4.16 -9.30 -17.08
C GLU A 67 2.67 -8.92 -16.96
N PHE A 68 2.28 -8.30 -15.83
CA PHE A 68 0.93 -7.80 -15.60
C PHE A 68 0.71 -6.45 -16.29
N ALA A 69 1.69 -5.55 -16.22
CA ALA A 69 1.61 -4.25 -16.87
C ALA A 69 1.40 -4.38 -18.39
N MET A 70 2.07 -5.33 -19.04
CA MET A 70 1.95 -5.58 -20.49
C MET A 70 0.56 -6.05 -20.94
N GLN A 71 -0.27 -6.56 -20.03
CA GLN A 71 -1.65 -6.99 -20.32
C GLN A 71 -2.65 -5.84 -20.25
N ASN A 72 -2.20 -4.67 -19.82
CA ASN A 72 -3.01 -3.49 -19.56
C ASN A 72 -2.58 -2.31 -20.45
N PRO A 73 -3.42 -1.27 -20.61
CA PRO A 73 -3.07 -0.08 -21.38
C PRO A 73 -1.76 0.57 -20.88
N PHE A 74 -0.85 0.87 -21.80
CA PHE A 74 0.43 1.52 -21.46
C PHE A 74 0.20 2.89 -20.80
N GLU A 75 -0.91 3.56 -21.13
CA GLU A 75 -1.32 4.83 -20.55
C GLU A 75 -1.37 4.78 -19.02
N TRP A 76 -1.67 3.62 -18.42
CA TRP A 76 -1.72 3.46 -16.96
C TRP A 76 -0.35 3.57 -16.30
N GLN A 77 0.74 3.41 -17.07
CA GLN A 77 2.11 3.58 -16.64
C GLN A 77 2.61 5.04 -16.74
N LEU A 78 1.82 5.96 -17.31
CA LEU A 78 2.23 7.34 -17.50
C LEU A 78 2.38 8.09 -16.17
N ALA A 79 3.30 9.06 -16.14
CA ALA A 79 3.61 9.87 -14.96
C ALA A 79 2.40 10.47 -14.24
N LYS A 80 1.41 10.97 -15.02
CA LYS A 80 0.15 11.53 -14.51
C LYS A 80 -0.72 10.53 -13.74
N ASN A 81 -0.47 9.24 -13.92
CA ASN A 81 -1.20 8.14 -13.29
C ASN A 81 -0.41 7.51 -12.15
N ILE A 82 0.67 8.15 -11.72
CA ILE A 82 1.47 7.75 -10.56
C ILE A 82 1.20 8.73 -9.41
N VAL A 83 1.03 8.16 -8.23
CA VAL A 83 0.87 8.85 -6.95
C VAL A 83 2.04 8.51 -6.05
N TYR A 84 2.51 9.48 -5.27
CA TYR A 84 3.49 9.25 -4.23
C TYR A 84 2.81 9.17 -2.86
N CYS A 85 3.26 8.23 -2.04
CA CYS A 85 2.67 7.96 -0.72
C CYS A 85 3.73 7.41 0.26
N ASP A 86 3.56 7.65 1.55
CA ASP A 86 4.22 6.84 2.59
C ASP A 86 3.49 5.49 2.79
N TYR A 87 4.00 4.63 3.67
CA TYR A 87 3.41 3.29 3.86
C TYR A 87 1.98 3.29 4.39
N LEU A 88 1.59 4.26 5.22
CA LEU A 88 0.23 4.32 5.79
C LEU A 88 -0.75 4.87 4.77
N GLU A 89 -0.32 5.86 3.99
CA GLU A 89 -1.08 6.36 2.84
C GLU A 89 -1.26 5.27 1.77
N HIS A 90 -0.21 4.48 1.52
CA HIS A 90 -0.25 3.33 0.61
C HIS A 90 -1.24 2.27 1.11
N LEU A 91 -1.23 1.97 2.40
CA LEU A 91 -2.21 1.05 3.00
C LEU A 91 -3.63 1.56 2.79
N LEU A 92 -3.89 2.85 3.02
CA LEU A 92 -5.21 3.43 2.81
C LEU A 92 -5.65 3.36 1.34
N LEU A 93 -4.76 3.60 0.37
CA LEU A 93 -5.07 3.43 -1.06
C LEU A 93 -5.59 2.01 -1.34
N HIS A 94 -4.91 0.97 -0.86
CA HIS A 94 -5.35 -0.41 -1.07
C HIS A 94 -6.65 -0.76 -0.33
N ILE A 95 -6.90 -0.17 0.84
CA ILE A 95 -8.19 -0.33 1.54
C ILE A 95 -9.32 0.31 0.72
N LEU A 96 -9.13 1.53 0.23
CA LEU A 96 -10.13 2.23 -0.59
C LEU A 96 -10.45 1.46 -1.89
N ILE A 97 -9.44 0.83 -2.49
CA ILE A 97 -9.65 -0.07 -3.64
C ILE A 97 -10.52 -1.27 -3.27
N CYS A 98 -10.32 -1.89 -2.11
CA CYS A 98 -11.17 -3.00 -1.66
C CYS A 98 -12.61 -2.54 -1.36
N GLU A 99 -12.77 -1.35 -0.80
CA GLU A 99 -14.09 -0.79 -0.47
C GLU A 99 -14.92 -0.46 -1.71
N CYS A 100 -14.28 -0.01 -2.78
CA CYS A 100 -14.94 0.40 -4.01
C CYS A 100 -14.01 0.19 -5.22
N PRO A 101 -13.84 -1.05 -5.70
CA PRO A 101 -13.05 -1.32 -6.91
C PRO A 101 -13.72 -0.66 -8.13
N ALA A 102 -12.94 -0.39 -9.19
CA ALA A 102 -13.48 0.21 -10.40
C ALA A 102 -14.51 -0.72 -11.06
N GLU A 103 -15.62 -0.18 -11.59
CA GLU A 103 -16.65 -1.01 -12.27
C GLU A 103 -16.08 -1.83 -13.44
N GLY A 104 -15.05 -1.31 -14.11
CA GLY A 104 -14.38 -1.93 -15.24
C GLY A 104 -13.04 -2.61 -14.91
N HIS A 105 -12.82 -3.03 -13.66
CA HIS A 105 -11.61 -3.79 -13.31
C HIS A 105 -11.53 -5.12 -14.06
N ASN A 106 -10.31 -5.61 -14.25
CA ASN A 106 -10.04 -6.84 -14.99
C ASN A 106 -10.79 -8.03 -14.40
N LEU A 107 -11.45 -8.79 -15.27
CA LEU A 107 -12.16 -10.00 -14.86
C LEU A 107 -11.19 -10.97 -14.19
N PHE A 108 -11.64 -11.59 -13.09
CA PHE A 108 -10.88 -12.55 -12.27
C PHE A 108 -9.71 -11.96 -11.46
N GLU A 109 -9.50 -10.65 -11.49
CA GLU A 109 -8.52 -9.98 -10.65
C GLU A 109 -9.19 -9.35 -9.41
N VAL A 110 -8.77 -9.77 -8.22
CA VAL A 110 -9.23 -9.16 -6.97
C VAL A 110 -8.26 -8.05 -6.59
N VAL A 111 -8.63 -6.82 -6.92
CA VAL A 111 -7.80 -5.62 -6.72
C VAL A 111 -7.72 -5.21 -5.23
N GLY A 112 -6.66 -4.47 -4.87
CA GLY A 112 -6.43 -3.92 -3.53
C GLY A 112 -5.95 -4.92 -2.48
N VAL A 113 -6.69 -6.01 -2.26
CA VAL A 113 -6.47 -6.90 -1.10
C VAL A 113 -5.08 -7.53 -1.09
N GLY A 114 -4.54 -7.88 -2.25
CA GLY A 114 -3.19 -8.41 -2.38
C GLY A 114 -2.12 -7.43 -1.87
N GLY A 115 -2.29 -6.13 -2.12
CA GLY A 115 -1.43 -5.06 -1.60
C GLY A 115 -1.45 -5.01 -0.07
N VAL A 116 -2.64 -5.14 0.51
CA VAL A 116 -2.85 -5.18 1.97
C VAL A 116 -2.15 -6.41 2.57
N ILE A 117 -2.58 -7.62 2.21
CA ILE A 117 -2.27 -8.84 2.99
C ILE A 117 -0.92 -9.47 2.65
N ASN A 118 -0.38 -9.25 1.44
CA ASN A 118 0.87 -9.88 1.00
C ASN A 118 2.09 -8.96 1.11
N PHE A 119 1.90 -7.64 1.16
CA PHE A 119 3.00 -6.68 1.10
C PHE A 119 3.00 -5.70 2.27
N ILE A 120 1.96 -4.85 2.38
CA ILE A 120 2.01 -3.69 3.27
C ILE A 120 1.81 -4.07 4.74
N VAL A 121 0.75 -4.80 5.06
CA VAL A 121 0.47 -5.25 6.44
C VAL A 121 1.58 -6.15 6.99
N PRO A 122 2.08 -7.18 6.26
CA PRO A 122 3.20 -7.98 6.74
C PRO A 122 4.44 -7.13 7.09
N GLU A 123 4.71 -6.08 6.31
CA GLU A 123 5.85 -5.19 6.54
C GLU A 123 5.63 -4.25 7.74
N LEU A 124 4.43 -3.65 7.84
CA LEU A 124 4.09 -2.77 8.95
C LEU A 124 3.98 -3.53 10.28
N ASN A 125 3.53 -4.79 10.24
CA ASN A 125 3.54 -5.66 11.41
C ASN A 125 4.95 -5.85 11.97
N ASP A 126 5.92 -6.13 11.10
CA ASP A 126 7.32 -6.28 11.49
C ASP A 126 7.85 -4.96 12.07
N LEU A 127 7.62 -3.84 11.38
CA LEU A 127 8.08 -2.51 11.80
C LEU A 127 7.52 -2.13 13.18
N TYR A 128 6.21 -2.19 13.38
CA TYR A 128 5.57 -1.81 14.64
C TYR A 128 5.78 -2.83 15.77
N SER A 129 6.38 -3.98 15.46
CA SER A 129 6.88 -4.96 16.43
C SER A 129 8.38 -4.80 16.71
N GLY A 130 9.04 -3.81 16.09
CA GLY A 130 10.42 -3.41 16.39
C GLY A 130 11.46 -3.89 15.38
N TRP A 131 11.07 -4.52 14.28
CA TRP A 131 12.00 -4.87 13.20
C TRP A 131 12.62 -3.60 12.59
N LYS A 132 13.91 -3.66 12.28
CA LYS A 132 14.65 -2.57 11.64
C LYS A 132 15.34 -3.08 10.41
N THR A 133 15.08 -2.43 9.28
CA THR A 133 15.74 -2.74 8.02
C THR A 133 17.20 -2.28 7.99
N GLY A 134 18.07 -3.06 7.33
CA GLY A 134 19.42 -2.65 6.96
C GLY A 134 19.48 -1.82 5.67
N GLN A 135 18.37 -1.70 4.92
CA GLN A 135 18.32 -0.99 3.65
C GLN A 135 18.10 0.51 3.87
N ALA A 136 19.03 1.34 3.41
CA ALA A 136 18.99 2.80 3.63
C ALA A 136 17.70 3.45 3.11
N TRP A 137 17.22 3.06 1.92
CA TRP A 137 15.99 3.60 1.34
C TRP A 137 14.76 3.23 2.17
N ARG A 138 14.68 1.97 2.62
CA ARG A 138 13.54 1.45 3.39
C ARG A 138 13.49 2.07 4.78
N LYS A 139 14.66 2.33 5.38
CA LYS A 139 14.79 3.06 6.64
C LYS A 139 14.21 4.48 6.52
N LYS A 140 14.43 5.18 5.41
CA LYS A 140 13.85 6.51 5.18
C LYS A 140 12.32 6.44 5.13
N CYS A 141 11.76 5.46 4.43
CA CYS A 141 10.31 5.26 4.36
C CYS A 141 9.72 4.89 5.74
N HIS A 142 10.36 4.00 6.50
CA HIS A 142 9.94 3.62 7.86
C HIS A 142 9.97 4.79 8.83
N ASN A 143 11.00 5.64 8.76
CA ASN A 143 11.13 6.80 9.63
C ASN A 143 9.99 7.81 9.48
N LEU A 144 9.29 7.85 8.33
CA LEU A 144 8.15 8.76 8.15
C LEU A 144 6.90 8.35 8.94
N ILE A 145 6.79 7.08 9.34
CA ILE A 145 5.56 6.51 9.87
C ILE A 145 5.75 5.72 11.17
N ILE A 146 6.99 5.63 11.68
CA ILE A 146 7.33 4.81 12.86
C ILE A 146 6.59 5.26 14.12
N ASP A 147 6.29 6.55 14.23
CA ASP A 147 5.58 7.13 15.38
C ASP A 147 4.04 7.10 15.22
N ASP A 148 3.53 6.67 14.06
CA ASP A 148 2.11 6.72 13.69
C ASP A 148 1.38 5.37 13.82
N LYS A 149 1.80 4.51 14.76
CA LYS A 149 1.17 3.19 15.00
C LYS A 149 -0.35 3.28 15.21
N ASN A 150 -0.84 4.36 15.84
CA ASN A 150 -2.28 4.53 16.06
C ASN A 150 -3.04 4.65 14.74
N VAL A 151 -2.49 5.34 13.74
CA VAL A 151 -3.09 5.42 12.41
C VAL A 151 -3.14 4.05 11.76
N TYR A 152 -2.04 3.28 11.87
CA TYR A 152 -2.02 1.91 11.37
C TYR A 152 -3.15 1.05 11.94
N LEU A 153 -3.36 1.08 13.26
CA LEU A 153 -4.45 0.34 13.90
C LEU A 153 -5.84 0.82 13.45
N VAL A 154 -6.02 2.13 13.22
CA VAL A 154 -7.26 2.67 12.67
C VAL A 154 -7.52 2.16 11.26
N LEU A 155 -6.49 2.10 10.40
CA LEU A 155 -6.59 1.57 9.05
C LEU A 155 -6.91 0.07 9.04
N LEU A 156 -6.29 -0.72 9.92
CA LEU A 156 -6.62 -2.14 10.06
C LEU A 156 -8.06 -2.35 10.52
N LYS A 157 -8.54 -1.54 11.46
CA LYS A 157 -9.95 -1.58 11.89
C LYS A 157 -10.90 -1.26 10.74
N ARG A 158 -10.57 -0.24 9.93
CA ARG A 158 -11.33 0.09 8.72
C ARG A 158 -11.39 -1.11 7.78
N PHE A 159 -10.24 -1.70 7.41
CA PHE A 159 -10.20 -2.88 6.56
C PHE A 159 -11.04 -4.05 7.10
N LYS A 160 -10.91 -4.39 8.40
CA LYS A 160 -11.71 -5.45 9.04
C LYS A 160 -13.22 -5.17 9.02
N THR A 161 -13.62 -3.90 9.04
CA THR A 161 -15.04 -3.52 9.11
C THR A 161 -15.67 -3.39 7.72
N SER A 162 -14.99 -2.75 6.79
CA SER A 162 -15.51 -2.46 5.44
C SER A 162 -15.25 -3.58 4.44
N CYS A 163 -14.20 -4.38 4.62
CA CYS A 163 -13.77 -5.40 3.64
C CYS A 163 -13.96 -6.84 4.13
N LYS A 164 -14.72 -7.08 5.21
CA LYS A 164 -14.93 -8.42 5.78
C LYS A 164 -15.53 -9.45 4.81
N ASP A 165 -16.31 -8.98 3.85
CA ASP A 165 -16.98 -9.80 2.84
C ASP A 165 -16.23 -9.75 1.49
N TYR A 166 -15.09 -9.05 1.43
CA TYR A 166 -14.29 -8.91 0.23
C TYR A 166 -13.48 -10.20 -0.03
N PRO A 167 -13.26 -10.60 -1.30
CA PRO A 167 -12.55 -11.84 -1.58
C PRO A 167 -11.15 -11.86 -0.95
N PHE A 168 -10.74 -13.04 -0.50
CA PHE A 168 -9.48 -13.30 0.25
C PHE A 168 -9.39 -12.72 1.66
N TYR A 169 -10.40 -12.00 2.15
CA TYR A 169 -10.47 -11.66 3.56
C TYR A 169 -10.66 -12.92 4.41
N THR A 170 -9.86 -13.06 5.46
CA THR A 170 -10.05 -14.01 6.56
C THR A 170 -9.75 -13.31 7.89
N GLU A 171 -10.29 -13.83 8.99
CA GLU A 171 -10.05 -13.25 10.33
C GLU A 171 -8.55 -13.15 10.70
N ASP A 172 -7.72 -14.00 10.12
CA ASP A 172 -6.27 -14.07 10.37
C ASP A 172 -5.41 -13.55 9.21
N CYS A 173 -5.99 -13.01 8.12
CA CYS A 173 -5.23 -12.55 6.95
C CYS A 173 -4.23 -11.40 7.26
N LEU A 174 -4.41 -10.74 8.40
CA LEU A 174 -3.55 -9.67 8.90
C LEU A 174 -2.43 -10.15 9.85
N PHE A 175 -2.42 -11.44 10.24
CA PHE A 175 -1.43 -12.00 11.18
C PHE A 175 -0.19 -12.51 10.46
N THR A 176 0.44 -11.59 9.72
CA THR A 176 1.51 -11.88 8.76
C THR A 176 2.81 -11.15 9.11
N SER A 177 3.92 -11.62 8.55
CA SER A 177 5.26 -11.05 8.69
C SER A 177 5.97 -11.08 7.34
N PHE A 178 6.43 -9.92 6.86
CA PHE A 178 7.08 -9.83 5.55
C PHE A 178 8.45 -10.51 5.57
N ASN A 179 9.18 -10.36 6.67
CA ASN A 179 10.57 -10.77 6.78
C ASN A 179 10.75 -12.24 7.20
N GLU A 180 9.65 -12.95 7.48
CA GLU A 180 9.65 -14.38 7.83
C GLU A 180 10.20 -15.25 6.70
N VAL A 181 9.79 -15.00 5.45
CA VAL A 181 10.26 -15.78 4.28
C VAL A 181 11.75 -15.60 3.99
N PHE A 182 12.36 -14.53 4.51
CA PHE A 182 13.79 -14.26 4.39
C PHE A 182 14.60 -14.70 5.61
N GLY A 183 13.94 -15.26 6.65
CA GLY A 183 14.59 -15.64 7.90
C GLY A 183 15.13 -14.46 8.72
N LEU A 184 14.65 -13.24 8.47
CA LEU A 184 15.13 -12.01 9.12
C LEU A 184 14.24 -11.57 10.29
N TRP A 185 13.02 -12.10 10.36
CA TRP A 185 12.03 -11.87 11.41
C TRP A 185 11.08 -13.06 11.47
N SER A 186 10.09 -13.04 12.36
CA SER A 186 9.07 -14.10 12.45
C SER A 186 7.77 -13.57 13.01
N ARG A 187 6.67 -14.26 12.69
CA ARG A 187 5.34 -14.00 13.28
C ARG A 187 5.33 -14.07 14.81
N LYS A 188 6.21 -14.87 15.42
CA LYS A 188 6.35 -14.96 16.88
C LYS A 188 6.70 -13.60 17.51
N GLN A 189 7.53 -12.81 16.84
CA GLN A 189 7.93 -11.49 17.32
C GLN A 189 6.80 -10.45 17.19
N ASN A 190 5.80 -10.74 16.34
CA ASN A 190 4.63 -9.88 16.13
C ASN A 190 3.44 -10.25 17.02
N GLU A 191 3.53 -11.29 17.87
CA GLU A 191 2.40 -11.80 18.68
C GLU A 191 1.71 -10.73 19.53
N LYS A 192 2.48 -9.79 20.10
CA LYS A 192 1.90 -8.69 20.89
C LYS A 192 1.01 -7.82 20.02
N LEU A 193 1.50 -7.45 18.84
CA LEU A 193 0.75 -6.64 17.88
C LEU A 193 -0.47 -7.42 17.36
N PHE A 194 -0.35 -8.72 17.10
CA PHE A 194 -1.49 -9.54 16.67
C PHE A 194 -2.63 -9.55 17.69
N ARG A 195 -2.32 -9.57 19.00
CA ARG A 195 -3.35 -9.41 20.04
C ARG A 195 -4.05 -8.05 19.99
N GLU A 196 -3.32 -6.98 19.66
CA GLU A 196 -3.92 -5.66 19.44
C GLU A 196 -4.83 -5.66 18.20
N ILE A 197 -4.39 -6.27 17.10
CA ILE A 197 -5.16 -6.38 15.84
C ILE A 197 -6.43 -7.22 16.03
N ALA A 198 -6.33 -8.32 16.79
CA ALA A 198 -7.46 -9.19 17.10
C ALA A 198 -8.56 -8.44 17.89
N ALA A 199 -8.19 -7.44 18.70
CA ALA A 199 -9.12 -6.65 19.52
C ALA A 199 -9.77 -5.47 18.78
N LEU A 200 -9.42 -5.22 17.52
CA LEU A 200 -9.98 -4.13 16.68
C LEU A 200 -11.41 -4.40 16.21
#